data_AF-A0A927F761-F1
#
_entry.id   AF-A0A927F761-F1
#
_cell.length_a   1.000
_cell.length_b   1.000
_cell.length_c   1.000
_cell.angle_alpha   90.00
_cell.angle_beta   90.00
_cell.angle_gamma   90.00
#
_symmetry.space_group_name_H-M   'P 1'
#
loop_
_entity.id
_entity.type
_entity.pdbx_description
1 polymer ?
#
loop_
_entity_poly.entity_id
_entity_poly.type
_entity_poly.pdbx_seq_one_letter_code
_entity_poly.pdbx_strand_id
1 'polypeptide(L)'
;MKLIIASLALALASIASAADGIPVYLDPAEDSLQVGELEAISLAVPANWPRDVAAIEGWQPIYYRDVFEVYLDNNDIAKDLSAKPGRPYLTAPSNEAPTLAIATDKDKMDIISVDTWFCKVQLETIIVGYIPSSSIEASDIVNSLASAPAPQMSDLPEAAAVTELVGRFEKTGMIGKNRTGVAYKLTGLDGKTLAFVDTSEVPERIHVEDFIKREVRVSGILKQTEETEDVILTAKSIKNAF
;
A
#
# COMPACT_ATOMS: atom_id res chain seq x y z
N MET A 1 51.86 -24.64 -51.54
CA MET A 1 50.92 -25.31 -50.62
C MET A 1 50.96 -24.56 -49.29
N LYS A 2 49.92 -23.76 -49.05
CA LYS A 2 49.39 -23.16 -47.79
C LYS A 2 50.35 -22.52 -46.75
N LEU A 3 50.20 -21.18 -46.65
CA LEU A 3 50.48 -20.28 -45.52
C LEU A 3 49.82 -20.73 -44.21
N ILE A 4 50.40 -20.39 -43.04
CA ILE A 4 49.63 -19.91 -41.87
C ILE A 4 50.42 -18.83 -41.10
N ILE A 5 49.83 -17.63 -41.03
CA ILE A 5 50.23 -16.46 -40.23
C ILE A 5 49.48 -16.55 -38.90
N ALA A 6 50.19 -16.49 -37.76
CA ALA A 6 49.58 -16.45 -36.44
C ALA A 6 49.34 -14.98 -36.03
N SER A 7 48.08 -14.56 -36.02
CA SER A 7 47.65 -13.26 -35.47
C SER A 7 46.98 -13.51 -34.11
N LEU A 8 47.62 -13.07 -33.03
CA LEU A 8 47.08 -13.13 -31.68
C LEU A 8 46.36 -11.81 -31.39
N ALA A 9 45.03 -11.81 -31.52
CA ALA A 9 44.18 -10.67 -31.14
C ALA A 9 43.79 -10.83 -29.66
N LEU A 10 44.26 -9.90 -28.83
CA LEU A 10 43.92 -9.79 -27.42
C LEU A 10 42.53 -9.14 -27.31
N ALA A 11 41.49 -9.94 -27.05
CA ALA A 11 40.15 -9.44 -26.79
C ALA A 11 40.08 -8.95 -25.33
N LEU A 12 40.04 -7.63 -25.15
CA LEU A 12 39.61 -7.01 -23.90
C LEU A 12 38.09 -7.21 -23.80
N ALA A 13 37.67 -8.20 -23.02
CA ALA A 13 36.28 -8.32 -22.59
C ALA A 13 36.00 -7.21 -21.57
N SER A 14 35.31 -6.16 -21.99
CA SER A 14 34.68 -5.22 -21.07
C SER A 14 33.62 -5.98 -20.28
N ILE A 15 33.89 -6.22 -19.00
CA ILE A 15 32.88 -6.72 -18.05
C ILE A 15 31.95 -5.52 -17.81
N ALA A 16 30.82 -5.49 -18.53
CA ALA A 16 29.71 -4.66 -18.11
C ALA A 16 29.25 -5.22 -16.76
N SER A 17 29.41 -4.45 -15.68
CA SER A 17 28.71 -4.74 -14.44
C SER A 17 27.23 -4.67 -14.77
N ALA A 18 26.54 -5.80 -14.75
CA ALA A 18 25.09 -5.78 -14.57
C ALA A 18 24.85 -4.99 -13.28
N ALA A 19 23.96 -4.00 -13.32
CA ALA A 19 23.38 -3.52 -12.08
C ALA A 19 22.64 -4.74 -11.50
N ASP A 20 23.05 -5.23 -10.33
CA ASP A 20 22.34 -6.32 -9.65
C ASP A 20 20.91 -5.82 -9.42
N GLY A 21 19.92 -6.50 -10.00
CA GLY A 21 18.53 -6.17 -9.75
C GLY A 21 18.13 -6.57 -8.33
N ILE A 22 17.06 -5.96 -7.85
CA ILE A 22 16.60 -6.08 -6.47
C ILE A 22 15.62 -7.26 -6.40
N PRO A 23 15.96 -8.35 -5.69
CA PRO A 23 15.09 -9.51 -5.60
C PRO A 23 13.80 -9.17 -4.83
N VAL A 24 12.67 -9.61 -5.37
CA VAL A 24 11.35 -9.47 -4.75
C VAL A 24 10.91 -10.84 -4.23
N TYR A 25 10.52 -10.89 -2.96
CA TYR A 25 10.14 -12.10 -2.25
C TYR A 25 8.63 -12.15 -1.97
N LEU A 26 8.07 -13.35 -1.85
CA LEU A 26 6.66 -13.55 -1.51
C LEU A 26 6.36 -13.26 -0.04
N ASP A 27 7.32 -13.52 0.84
CA ASP A 27 7.26 -13.26 2.28
C ASP A 27 8.49 -12.46 2.75
N PRO A 28 8.38 -11.71 3.86
CA PRO A 28 9.48 -10.95 4.45
C PRO A 28 10.47 -11.85 5.23
N ALA A 29 11.03 -12.86 4.55
CA ALA A 29 11.99 -13.81 5.11
C ALA A 29 13.11 -14.10 4.09
N GLU A 30 14.35 -14.28 4.56
CA GLU A 30 15.51 -14.50 3.69
C GLU A 30 15.44 -15.82 2.90
N ASP A 31 14.73 -16.81 3.41
CA ASP A 31 14.49 -18.11 2.79
C ASP A 31 13.17 -18.19 2.00
N SER A 32 12.46 -17.06 1.86
CA SER A 32 11.23 -16.99 1.09
C SER A 32 11.46 -17.20 -0.40
N LEU A 33 10.40 -17.61 -1.10
CA LEU A 33 10.39 -17.74 -2.55
C LEU A 33 10.57 -16.37 -3.20
N GLN A 34 11.60 -16.22 -4.01
CA GLN A 34 11.77 -15.08 -4.90
C GLN A 34 10.76 -15.17 -6.05
N VAL A 35 9.92 -14.14 -6.19
CA VAL A 35 8.85 -14.06 -7.20
C VAL A 35 9.24 -13.21 -8.41
N GLY A 36 10.31 -12.42 -8.29
CA GLY A 36 10.78 -11.56 -9.37
C GLY A 36 12.02 -10.77 -9.00
N GLU A 37 12.36 -9.82 -9.87
CA GLU A 37 13.51 -8.93 -9.73
C GLU A 37 13.14 -7.55 -10.26
N LEU A 38 13.45 -6.51 -9.48
CA LEU A 38 13.28 -5.13 -9.88
C LEU A 38 14.59 -4.59 -10.44
N GLU A 39 14.53 -4.05 -11.66
CA GLU A 39 15.67 -3.38 -12.30
C GLU A 39 16.19 -2.17 -11.51
N ALA A 40 15.30 -1.50 -10.76
CA ALA A 40 15.66 -0.34 -9.96
C ALA A 40 14.66 -0.11 -8.81
N ILE A 41 15.15 0.39 -7.68
CA ILE A 41 14.32 0.71 -6.51
C ILE A 41 13.28 1.79 -6.81
N SER A 42 13.54 2.68 -7.77
CA SER A 42 12.59 3.73 -8.20
C SER A 42 11.30 3.17 -8.81
N LEU A 43 11.28 1.89 -9.21
CA LEU A 43 10.09 1.21 -9.72
C LEU A 43 9.25 0.59 -8.59
N ALA A 44 9.81 0.49 -7.38
CA ALA A 44 9.09 -0.02 -6.23
C ALA A 44 8.01 0.98 -5.80
N VAL A 45 6.75 0.56 -5.90
CA VAL A 45 5.62 1.30 -5.34
C VAL A 45 5.37 0.79 -3.92
N PRO A 46 5.55 1.60 -2.86
CA PRO A 46 5.33 1.14 -1.50
C PRO A 46 3.89 0.64 -1.29
N ALA A 47 3.76 -0.52 -0.67
CA ALA A 47 2.49 -1.06 -0.23
C ALA A 47 2.35 -0.92 1.29
N ASN A 48 1.12 -1.07 1.80
CA ASN A 48 0.91 -1.23 3.23
C ASN A 48 1.10 -2.69 3.60
N TRP A 49 1.59 -2.94 4.82
CA TRP A 49 1.62 -4.29 5.39
C TRP A 49 0.19 -4.90 5.40
N PRO A 50 0.03 -6.17 4.99
CA PRO A 50 -1.22 -6.89 5.16
C PRO A 50 -1.68 -6.88 6.63
N ARG A 51 -2.99 -6.88 6.88
CA ARG A 51 -3.55 -6.69 8.24
C ARG A 51 -3.15 -7.80 9.23
N ASP A 52 -2.83 -8.97 8.70
CA ASP A 52 -2.48 -10.20 9.38
C ASP A 52 -0.97 -10.44 9.49
N VAL A 53 -0.15 -9.56 8.90
CA VAL A 53 1.31 -9.66 8.92
C VAL A 53 1.89 -8.51 9.73
N ALA A 54 2.62 -8.84 10.79
CA ALA A 54 3.36 -7.84 11.56
C ALA A 54 4.50 -7.26 10.72
N ALA A 55 4.73 -5.95 10.84
CA ALA A 55 5.85 -5.32 10.16
C ALA A 55 7.18 -5.90 10.67
N ILE A 56 8.01 -6.37 9.74
CA ILE A 56 9.33 -6.92 10.02
C ILE A 56 10.38 -5.87 9.70
N GLU A 57 11.28 -5.64 10.66
CA GLU A 57 12.38 -4.69 10.49
C GLU A 57 13.30 -5.15 9.34
N GLY A 58 13.74 -4.20 8.52
CA GLY A 58 14.60 -4.50 7.37
C GLY A 58 13.87 -5.02 6.15
N TRP A 59 12.53 -5.04 6.14
CA TRP A 59 11.71 -5.40 4.99
C TRP A 59 10.73 -4.30 4.62
N GLN A 60 10.48 -4.15 3.32
CA GLN A 60 9.50 -3.22 2.79
C GLN A 60 8.52 -3.93 1.85
N PRO A 61 7.20 -3.86 2.12
CA PRO A 61 6.19 -4.34 1.19
C PRO A 61 6.04 -3.38 0.01
N ILE A 62 5.88 -3.94 -1.18
CA ILE A 62 5.74 -3.21 -2.44
C ILE A 62 4.61 -3.81 -3.27
N TYR A 63 3.97 -2.99 -4.11
CA TYR A 63 3.13 -3.50 -5.19
C TYR A 63 4.03 -3.90 -6.35
N TYR A 64 4.12 -5.20 -6.60
CA TYR A 64 4.91 -5.77 -7.67
C TYR A 64 3.99 -6.28 -8.78
N ARG A 65 4.17 -5.74 -9.99
CA ARG A 65 3.39 -6.13 -11.17
C ARG A 65 4.27 -6.92 -12.11
N ASP A 66 3.83 -8.11 -12.46
CA ASP A 66 4.53 -8.94 -13.43
C ASP A 66 3.60 -9.95 -14.10
N VAL A 67 4.16 -10.71 -15.03
CA VAL A 67 3.55 -11.88 -15.65
C VAL A 67 4.12 -13.12 -14.99
N PHE A 68 3.29 -13.83 -14.23
CA PHE A 68 3.67 -14.99 -13.45
C PHE A 68 3.25 -16.29 -14.13
N GLU A 69 4.08 -17.31 -13.99
CA GLU A 69 3.72 -18.67 -14.33
C GLU A 69 3.21 -19.37 -13.07
N VAL A 70 1.90 -19.67 -13.03
CA VAL A 70 1.24 -20.22 -11.84
C VAL A 70 0.38 -21.43 -12.19
N TYR A 71 -0.08 -22.11 -11.16
CA TYR A 71 -0.90 -23.31 -11.25
C TYR A 71 -2.25 -23.09 -10.59
N LEU A 72 -3.30 -23.61 -11.20
CA LEU A 72 -4.65 -23.69 -10.65
C LEU A 72 -5.09 -25.15 -10.61
N ASP A 73 -5.94 -25.53 -9.66
CA ASP A 73 -6.63 -26.82 -9.75
C ASP A 73 -7.56 -26.81 -10.96
N ASN A 74 -7.63 -27.91 -11.71
CA ASN A 74 -8.51 -28.03 -12.87
C ASN A 74 -9.98 -27.78 -12.50
N ASN A 75 -10.38 -28.09 -11.27
CA ASN A 75 -11.73 -27.83 -10.76
C ASN A 75 -11.98 -26.36 -10.47
N ASP A 76 -10.96 -25.53 -10.41
CA ASP A 76 -11.05 -24.09 -10.12
C ASP A 76 -11.12 -23.23 -11.39
N ILE A 77 -11.07 -23.85 -12.57
CA ILE A 77 -11.30 -23.19 -13.86
C ILE A 77 -12.79 -23.19 -14.19
N ALA A 78 -13.32 -22.05 -14.62
CA ALA A 78 -14.69 -21.88 -15.08
C ALA A 78 -14.84 -22.30 -16.56
N LYS A 79 -16.08 -22.42 -17.04
CA LYS A 79 -16.37 -22.90 -18.40
C LYS A 79 -15.90 -21.95 -19.50
N ASP A 80 -15.72 -20.68 -19.17
CA ASP A 80 -15.18 -19.63 -20.04
C ASP A 80 -13.64 -19.59 -20.01
N LEU A 81 -13.00 -20.59 -19.40
CA LEU A 81 -11.55 -20.69 -19.23
C LEU A 81 -10.95 -19.62 -18.31
N SER A 82 -11.76 -18.94 -17.50
CA SER A 82 -11.30 -18.03 -16.45
C SER A 82 -11.08 -18.76 -15.11
N ALA A 83 -10.27 -18.17 -14.22
CA ALA A 83 -10.17 -18.65 -12.84
C ALA A 83 -11.45 -18.29 -12.09
N LYS A 84 -11.98 -19.23 -11.30
CA LYS A 84 -13.10 -18.90 -10.41
C LYS A 84 -12.62 -17.90 -9.35
N PRO A 85 -13.36 -16.82 -9.08
CA PRO A 85 -12.99 -15.86 -8.04
C PRO A 85 -12.90 -16.53 -6.66
N GLY A 86 -11.92 -16.09 -5.87
CA GLY A 86 -11.62 -16.61 -4.54
C GLY A 86 -10.72 -17.84 -4.51
N ARG A 87 -10.23 -18.32 -5.66
CA ARG A 87 -9.36 -19.50 -5.75
C ARG A 87 -7.88 -19.13 -5.72
N PRO A 88 -7.01 -19.95 -5.08
CA PRO A 88 -5.60 -19.63 -4.96
C PRO A 88 -4.86 -19.94 -6.26
N TYR A 89 -4.03 -19.00 -6.72
CA TYR A 89 -2.97 -19.29 -7.68
C TYR A 89 -1.76 -19.84 -6.94
N LEU A 90 -1.32 -21.02 -7.33
CA LEU A 90 -0.24 -21.76 -6.68
C LEU A 90 1.06 -21.59 -7.44
N THR A 91 2.19 -21.54 -6.74
CA THR A 91 3.52 -21.40 -7.37
C THR A 91 4.06 -22.71 -7.94
N ALA A 92 3.45 -23.84 -7.58
CA ALA A 92 3.78 -25.16 -8.08
C ALA A 92 2.50 -26.02 -8.21
N PRO A 93 2.51 -27.12 -9.00
CA PRO A 93 1.36 -28.01 -9.18
C PRO A 93 1.18 -28.93 -7.95
N SER A 94 0.96 -28.34 -6.77
CA SER A 94 0.76 -29.04 -5.51
C SER A 94 -0.15 -28.22 -4.59
N ASN A 95 -1.02 -28.90 -3.84
CA ASN A 95 -1.89 -28.25 -2.85
C ASN A 95 -1.16 -27.70 -1.63
N GLU A 96 0.11 -28.10 -1.43
CA GLU A 96 0.98 -27.59 -0.38
C GLU A 96 1.86 -26.44 -0.88
N ALA A 97 1.76 -26.08 -2.17
CA ALA A 97 2.55 -24.99 -2.73
C ALA A 97 2.11 -23.63 -2.14
N PRO A 98 3.06 -22.70 -1.97
CA PRO A 98 2.73 -21.33 -1.61
C PRO A 98 1.69 -20.72 -2.57
N THR A 99 0.76 -19.96 -2.00
CA THR A 99 -0.23 -19.21 -2.77
C THR A 99 0.39 -17.87 -3.18
N LEU A 100 0.46 -17.60 -4.48
CA LEU A 100 0.95 -16.33 -5.00
C LEU A 100 -0.10 -15.22 -4.82
N ALA A 101 -1.34 -15.51 -5.19
CA ALA A 101 -2.45 -14.57 -5.17
C ALA A 101 -3.80 -15.30 -5.13
N ILE A 102 -4.86 -14.55 -4.82
CA ILE A 102 -6.24 -15.04 -4.88
C ILE A 102 -6.91 -14.52 -6.15
N ALA A 103 -7.52 -15.42 -6.90
CA ALA A 103 -8.21 -15.14 -8.15
C ALA A 103 -9.34 -14.12 -7.97
N THR A 104 -9.39 -13.16 -8.88
CA THR A 104 -10.43 -12.15 -8.98
C THR A 104 -11.07 -12.16 -10.37
N ASP A 105 -12.29 -11.64 -10.48
CA ASP A 105 -12.99 -11.51 -11.77
C ASP A 105 -12.30 -10.57 -12.77
N LYS A 106 -11.26 -9.85 -12.33
CA LYS A 106 -10.53 -8.87 -13.15
C LYS A 106 -9.16 -9.39 -13.60
N ASP A 107 -8.79 -10.59 -13.19
CA ASP A 107 -7.50 -11.15 -13.53
C ASP A 107 -7.46 -11.53 -15.01
N LYS A 108 -6.31 -11.26 -15.64
CA LYS A 108 -6.05 -11.71 -17.00
C LYS A 108 -5.12 -12.90 -16.92
N MET A 109 -5.58 -14.02 -17.44
CA MET A 109 -4.76 -15.22 -17.54
C MET A 109 -4.95 -15.92 -18.88
N ASP A 110 -3.88 -16.58 -19.31
CA ASP A 110 -3.87 -17.47 -20.47
C ASP A 110 -3.46 -18.88 -20.04
N ILE A 111 -4.19 -19.89 -20.50
CA ILE A 111 -3.87 -21.30 -20.21
C ILE A 111 -2.69 -21.73 -21.09
N ILE A 112 -1.59 -22.12 -20.47
CA ILE A 112 -0.39 -22.63 -21.14
C ILE A 112 -0.55 -24.13 -21.38
N SER A 113 -0.86 -24.89 -20.33
CA SER A 113 -1.04 -26.34 -20.39
C SER A 113 -2.04 -26.82 -19.36
N VAL A 114 -2.65 -27.97 -19.63
CA VAL A 114 -3.59 -28.64 -18.73
C VAL A 114 -3.04 -30.02 -18.44
N ASP A 115 -2.69 -30.26 -17.17
CA ASP A 115 -2.27 -31.57 -16.69
C ASP A 115 -3.47 -32.31 -16.06
N THR A 116 -3.23 -33.47 -15.45
CA THR A 116 -4.30 -34.31 -14.87
C THR A 116 -5.07 -33.61 -13.74
N TRP A 117 -4.36 -32.85 -12.90
CA TRP A 117 -4.92 -32.24 -11.69
C TRP A 117 -4.82 -30.71 -11.67
N PHE A 118 -3.75 -30.19 -12.28
CA PHE A 118 -3.47 -28.76 -12.30
C PHE A 118 -3.43 -28.24 -13.74
N CYS A 119 -3.79 -26.98 -13.87
CA CYS A 119 -3.62 -26.21 -15.09
C CYS A 119 -2.55 -25.17 -14.86
N LYS A 120 -1.60 -25.13 -15.78
CA LYS A 120 -0.54 -24.14 -15.82
C LYS A 120 -1.02 -22.94 -16.60
N VAL A 121 -0.97 -21.77 -15.97
CA VAL A 121 -1.48 -20.51 -16.53
C VAL A 121 -0.43 -19.41 -16.45
N GLN A 122 -0.44 -18.54 -17.45
CA GLN A 122 0.25 -17.27 -17.44
C GLN A 122 -0.70 -16.22 -16.84
N LEU A 123 -0.35 -15.65 -15.69
CA LEU A 123 -1.17 -14.68 -14.97
C LEU A 123 -0.51 -13.31 -14.99
N GLU A 124 -1.19 -12.30 -15.55
CA GLU A 124 -0.77 -10.90 -15.43
C GLU A 124 -1.50 -10.26 -14.24
N THR A 125 -0.80 -10.00 -13.14
CA THR A 125 -1.42 -9.41 -11.96
C THR A 125 -0.46 -8.55 -11.14
N ILE A 126 -1.00 -7.89 -10.11
CA ILE A 126 -0.24 -7.13 -9.12
C ILE A 126 -0.33 -7.89 -7.81
N ILE A 127 0.83 -8.20 -7.22
CA ILE A 127 0.94 -8.84 -5.92
C ILE A 127 1.59 -7.89 -4.91
N VAL A 128 1.46 -8.23 -3.63
CA VAL A 128 2.30 -7.63 -2.59
C VAL A 128 3.57 -8.47 -2.48
N GLY A 129 4.70 -7.91 -2.88
CA GLY A 129 6.02 -8.51 -2.70
C GLY A 129 6.80 -7.78 -1.62
N TYR A 130 7.89 -8.38 -1.17
CA TYR A 130 8.76 -7.82 -0.13
C TYR A 130 10.17 -7.69 -0.67
N ILE A 131 10.78 -6.53 -0.40
CA ILE A 131 12.19 -6.27 -0.70
C ILE A 131 12.95 -5.98 0.60
N PRO A 132 14.21 -6.41 0.72
CA PRO A 132 15.01 -6.05 1.88
C PRO A 132 15.34 -4.56 1.84
N SER A 133 15.15 -3.86 2.95
CA SER A 133 15.41 -2.42 3.08
C SER A 133 16.88 -2.05 2.90
N SER A 134 17.80 -3.01 3.03
CA SER A 134 19.22 -2.85 2.67
C SER A 134 19.44 -2.66 1.16
N SER A 135 18.49 -3.08 0.31
CA SER A 135 18.50 -2.78 -1.13
C SER A 135 18.09 -1.34 -1.43
N ILE A 136 17.64 -0.60 -0.42
CA ILE A 136 17.36 0.83 -0.51
C ILE A 136 18.65 1.55 -0.10
N GLU A 137 19.60 1.65 -1.04
CA GLU A 137 20.78 2.48 -0.83
C GLU A 137 20.31 3.90 -0.46
N ALA A 138 20.79 4.40 0.68
CA ALA A 138 20.33 5.63 1.33
C ALA A 138 20.44 6.92 0.47
N SER A 139 21.03 6.82 -0.73
CA SER A 139 21.17 7.91 -1.70
C SER A 139 19.86 8.22 -2.45
N ASP A 140 18.93 7.26 -2.59
CA ASP A 140 17.63 7.50 -3.25
C ASP A 140 16.51 7.95 -2.29
N ILE A 141 16.75 7.79 -0.99
CA ILE A 141 15.85 8.31 0.04
C ILE A 141 15.99 9.85 0.13
N VAL A 142 17.16 10.42 -0.20
CA VAL A 142 17.39 11.88 -0.11
C VAL A 142 16.79 12.68 -1.27
N ASN A 143 16.45 12.04 -2.39
CA ASN A 143 15.86 12.71 -3.55
C ASN A 143 14.35 12.42 -3.74
N SER A 144 13.77 11.53 -2.92
CA SER A 144 12.32 11.30 -2.81
C SER A 144 11.74 11.79 -1.47
N LEU A 145 12.58 12.07 -0.47
CA LEU A 145 12.24 12.97 0.62
C LEU A 145 12.46 14.41 0.14
N ALA A 146 11.37 15.14 -0.13
CA ALA A 146 11.44 16.59 0.03
C ALA A 146 11.99 16.85 1.44
N SER A 147 13.18 17.44 1.52
CA SER A 147 13.88 17.67 2.78
C SER A 147 12.90 18.29 3.78
N ALA A 148 12.65 17.60 4.88
CA ALA A 148 12.12 18.23 6.07
C ALA A 148 13.07 19.41 6.39
N PRO A 149 12.58 20.65 6.51
CA PRO A 149 13.42 21.73 6.99
C PRO A 149 13.93 21.33 8.37
N ALA A 150 15.24 21.40 8.57
CA ALA A 150 15.83 21.23 9.90
C ALA A 150 15.10 22.13 10.90
N PRO A 151 14.89 21.68 12.16
CA PRO A 151 14.20 22.47 13.18
C PRO A 151 15.02 23.74 13.45
N GLN A 152 14.63 24.84 12.81
CA GLN A 152 15.07 26.16 13.23
C GLN A 152 14.38 26.45 14.57
N MET A 153 15.09 26.23 15.66
CA MET A 153 14.86 27.01 16.87
C MET A 153 15.15 28.47 16.52
N SER A 154 14.11 29.20 16.13
CA SER A 154 13.85 30.59 16.53
C SER A 154 12.68 31.16 15.71
N ASP A 155 11.70 31.62 16.48
CA ASP A 155 10.55 32.47 16.18
C ASP A 155 9.31 31.88 15.49
N LEU A 156 8.21 31.90 16.26
CA LEU A 156 6.78 31.86 15.88
C LEU A 156 6.51 32.41 14.46
N PRO A 157 5.55 31.85 13.70
CA PRO A 157 4.19 31.54 14.19
C PRO A 157 3.60 30.17 13.78
N GLU A 158 2.92 29.54 14.74
CA GLU A 158 1.69 28.74 14.64
C GLU A 158 1.23 28.25 13.24
N ALA A 159 1.74 27.09 12.80
CA ALA A 159 1.22 26.33 11.67
C ALA A 159 0.39 25.14 12.19
N ALA A 160 -0.93 25.25 12.04
CA ALA A 160 -1.93 24.33 12.58
C ALA A 160 -1.79 22.89 12.04
N ALA A 161 -1.57 21.94 12.95
CA ALA A 161 -1.45 20.51 12.69
C ALA A 161 -2.75 19.95 12.10
N VAL A 162 -2.67 19.36 10.91
CA VAL A 162 -3.75 18.54 10.35
C VAL A 162 -3.83 17.26 11.20
N THR A 163 -4.90 17.13 11.97
CA THR A 163 -5.09 16.01 12.89
C THR A 163 -6.23 15.14 12.38
N GLU A 164 -5.98 13.83 12.41
CA GLU A 164 -6.95 12.82 12.05
C GLU A 164 -7.55 12.23 13.32
N LEU A 165 -8.87 12.36 13.47
CA LEU A 165 -9.60 11.85 14.62
C LEU A 165 -10.60 10.79 14.17
N VAL A 166 -10.55 9.65 14.85
CA VAL A 166 -11.50 8.56 14.69
C VAL A 166 -12.47 8.59 15.85
N GLY A 167 -13.76 8.65 15.55
CA GLY A 167 -14.78 8.68 16.57
C GLY A 167 -16.18 8.52 16.00
N ARG A 168 -17.15 8.39 16.88
CA ARG A 168 -18.57 8.38 16.51
C ARG A 168 -19.00 9.80 16.18
N PHE A 169 -19.52 9.99 14.97
CA PHE A 169 -20.07 11.28 14.56
C PHE A 169 -21.46 11.47 15.15
N GLU A 170 -21.66 12.51 15.94
CA GLU A 170 -22.94 12.81 16.56
C GLU A 170 -23.35 14.25 16.30
N LYS A 171 -24.66 14.48 16.20
CA LYS A 171 -25.20 15.85 16.16
C LYS A 171 -25.01 16.49 17.52
N THR A 172 -24.40 17.67 17.55
CA THR A 172 -24.19 18.44 18.77
C THR A 172 -25.56 18.88 19.32
N GLY A 173 -25.81 18.63 20.60
CA GLY A 173 -27.02 19.10 21.29
C GLY A 173 -27.06 20.63 21.38
N MET A 174 -28.24 21.21 21.68
CA MET A 174 -28.45 22.68 21.74
C MET A 174 -27.42 23.43 22.61
N ILE A 175 -26.94 22.80 23.69
CA ILE A 175 -25.96 23.40 24.61
C ILE A 175 -24.57 23.51 23.96
N GLY A 176 -24.13 22.50 23.22
CA GLY A 176 -22.84 22.53 22.52
C GLY A 176 -22.85 23.45 21.31
N LYS A 177 -23.98 23.51 20.57
CA LYS A 177 -24.13 24.39 19.41
C LYS A 177 -24.10 25.88 19.80
N ASN A 178 -24.63 26.23 20.96
CA ASN A 178 -24.57 27.61 21.47
C ASN A 178 -23.17 27.99 21.99
N ARG A 179 -22.32 27.01 22.34
CA ARG A 179 -20.96 27.23 22.85
C ARG A 179 -19.93 27.32 21.72
N THR A 180 -20.01 26.43 20.73
CA THR A 180 -18.99 26.30 19.68
C THR A 180 -19.47 26.70 18.29
N GLY A 181 -20.76 27.02 18.13
CA GLY A 181 -21.35 27.42 16.84
C GLY A 181 -21.53 26.28 15.82
N VAL A 182 -20.94 25.10 16.07
CA VAL A 182 -20.92 23.99 15.13
C VAL A 182 -21.95 22.91 15.45
N ALA A 183 -22.52 22.31 14.41
CA ALA A 183 -23.67 21.41 14.52
C ALA A 183 -23.30 19.95 14.82
N TYR A 184 -22.02 19.58 14.77
CA TYR A 184 -21.56 18.20 14.88
C TYR A 184 -20.40 18.06 15.86
N LYS A 185 -20.26 16.87 16.44
CA LYS A 185 -19.18 16.51 17.36
C LYS A 185 -18.72 15.08 17.12
N LEU A 186 -17.45 14.82 17.40
CA LEU A 186 -16.85 13.50 17.44
C LEU A 186 -16.74 13.04 18.88
N THR A 187 -17.35 11.89 19.16
CA THR A 187 -17.25 11.23 20.46
C THR A 187 -16.29 10.04 20.33
N GLY A 188 -15.31 9.93 21.21
CA GLY A 188 -14.37 8.81 21.25
C GLY A 188 -15.01 7.53 21.78
N LEU A 189 -14.26 6.42 21.67
CA LEU A 189 -14.66 5.10 22.20
C LEU A 189 -14.87 5.10 23.73
N ASP A 190 -14.29 6.09 24.42
CA ASP A 190 -14.41 6.36 25.85
C ASP A 190 -15.68 7.14 26.23
N GLY A 191 -16.51 7.51 25.24
CA GLY A 191 -17.72 8.31 25.43
C GLY A 191 -17.45 9.80 25.68
N LYS A 192 -16.19 10.24 25.63
CA LYS A 192 -15.82 11.65 25.77
C LYS A 192 -15.85 12.34 24.41
N THR A 193 -16.21 13.63 24.40
CA THR A 193 -16.18 14.43 23.17
C THR A 193 -14.73 14.76 22.84
N LEU A 194 -14.23 14.25 21.72
CA LEU A 194 -12.86 14.44 21.25
C LEU A 194 -12.69 15.80 20.57
N ALA A 195 -13.65 16.17 19.72
CA ALA A 195 -13.65 17.46 19.04
C ALA A 195 -15.05 17.81 18.54
N PHE A 196 -15.34 19.11 18.44
CA PHE A 196 -16.50 19.62 17.73
C PHE A 196 -16.15 19.79 16.25
N VAL A 197 -16.97 19.28 15.34
CA VAL A 197 -16.62 19.23 13.91
C VAL A 197 -17.31 20.33 13.13
N ASP A 198 -16.51 21.20 12.52
CA ASP A 198 -16.96 22.15 11.51
C ASP A 198 -16.89 21.49 10.13
N THR A 199 -18.02 21.44 9.44
CA THR A 199 -18.18 20.79 8.13
C THR A 199 -18.11 21.77 6.96
N SER A 200 -17.81 23.05 7.23
CA SER A 200 -17.79 24.12 6.22
C SER A 200 -16.75 23.91 5.11
N GLU A 201 -15.68 23.15 5.38
CA GLU A 201 -14.64 22.79 4.39
C GLU A 201 -14.82 21.38 3.79
N VAL A 202 -15.90 20.67 4.14
CA VAL A 202 -16.17 19.35 3.58
C VAL A 202 -16.73 19.49 2.17
N PRO A 203 -16.22 18.75 1.16
CA PRO A 203 -16.75 18.79 -0.19
C PRO A 203 -18.27 18.49 -0.22
N GLU A 204 -19.05 19.34 -0.90
CA GLU A 204 -20.52 19.23 -1.00
C GLU A 204 -21.02 17.88 -1.56
N ARG A 205 -20.13 17.11 -2.22
CA ARG A 205 -20.40 15.75 -2.68
C ARG A 205 -20.56 14.72 -1.55
N ILE A 206 -20.14 15.07 -0.33
CA ILE A 206 -20.21 14.21 0.86
C ILE A 206 -21.44 14.60 1.68
N HIS A 207 -22.44 13.73 1.70
CA HIS A 207 -23.63 13.90 2.53
C HIS A 207 -23.30 13.60 3.99
N VAL A 208 -22.90 14.64 4.74
CA VAL A 208 -22.46 14.54 6.14
C VAL A 208 -23.53 13.91 7.05
N GLU A 209 -24.81 14.02 6.68
CA GLU A 209 -25.93 13.43 7.41
C GLU A 209 -25.91 11.89 7.42
N ASP A 210 -25.33 11.25 6.39
CA ASP A 210 -25.22 9.78 6.28
C ASP A 210 -24.23 9.17 7.27
N PHE A 211 -23.39 10.02 7.86
CA PHE A 211 -22.35 9.64 8.80
C PHE A 211 -22.80 9.77 10.27
N ILE A 212 -23.99 10.31 10.52
CA ILE A 212 -24.52 10.48 11.88
C ILE A 212 -24.76 9.12 12.54
N LYS A 213 -24.29 8.96 13.79
CA LYS A 213 -24.25 7.71 14.59
C LYS A 213 -23.29 6.64 14.07
N ARG A 214 -22.53 6.90 13.01
CA ARG A 214 -21.49 5.99 12.51
C ARG A 214 -20.13 6.37 13.05
N GLU A 215 -19.23 5.39 13.03
CA GLU A 215 -17.82 5.63 13.31
C GLU A 215 -17.16 6.17 12.05
N VAL A 216 -16.59 7.35 12.18
CA VAL A 216 -15.97 8.06 11.07
C VAL A 216 -14.57 8.49 11.43
N ARG A 217 -13.78 8.57 10.37
CA ARG A 217 -12.44 9.13 10.37
C ARG A 217 -12.55 10.51 9.74
N VAL A 218 -12.37 11.53 10.56
CA VAL A 218 -12.40 12.93 10.14
C VAL A 218 -10.98 13.46 10.18
N SER A 219 -10.49 13.90 9.03
CA SER A 219 -9.23 14.61 8.94
C SER A 219 -9.50 16.10 8.75
N GLY A 220 -8.78 16.91 9.52
CA GLY A 220 -9.08 18.33 9.59
C GLY A 220 -8.04 19.12 10.35
N ILE A 221 -8.29 20.40 10.49
CA ILE A 221 -7.44 21.31 11.25
C ILE A 221 -8.05 21.46 12.64
N LEU A 222 -7.29 21.12 13.69
CA LEU A 222 -7.74 21.39 15.07
C LEU A 222 -7.44 22.85 15.39
N LYS A 223 -8.49 23.61 15.66
CA LYS A 223 -8.45 24.93 16.28
C LYS A 223 -8.93 24.79 17.70
N GLN A 224 -8.03 24.98 18.65
CA GLN A 224 -8.42 25.15 20.05
C GLN A 224 -8.88 26.60 20.22
N THR A 225 -10.08 26.81 20.75
CA THR A 225 -10.60 28.16 20.96
C THR A 225 -10.13 28.64 22.33
N GLU A 226 -9.46 29.79 22.44
CA GLU A 226 -8.93 30.26 23.74
C GLU A 226 -10.03 30.58 24.77
N GLU A 227 -11.27 30.80 24.31
CA GLU A 227 -12.40 31.22 25.16
C GLU A 227 -13.15 30.05 25.81
N THR A 228 -12.96 28.82 25.33
CA THR A 228 -13.54 27.60 25.92
C THR A 228 -12.55 26.47 25.64
N GLU A 229 -12.13 25.66 26.63
CA GLU A 229 -11.21 24.51 26.46
C GLU A 229 -11.72 23.41 25.47
N ASP A 230 -12.72 23.71 24.66
CA ASP A 230 -13.28 22.90 23.61
C ASP A 230 -12.38 22.95 22.36
N VAL A 231 -12.11 21.76 21.82
CA VAL A 231 -11.32 21.59 20.60
C VAL A 231 -12.26 21.54 19.39
N ILE A 232 -12.07 22.44 18.42
CA ILE A 232 -12.84 22.48 17.17
C ILE A 232 -12.00 21.87 16.05
N LEU A 233 -12.49 20.82 15.40
CA LEU A 233 -11.90 20.21 14.21
C LEU A 233 -12.62 20.73 12.96
N THR A 234 -11.94 21.54 12.16
CA THR A 234 -12.41 21.90 10.81
C THR A 234 -12.16 20.74 9.86
N ALA A 235 -13.20 19.99 9.54
CA ALA A 235 -13.13 18.81 8.70
C ALA A 235 -12.85 19.17 7.23
N LYS A 236 -11.76 18.63 6.68
CA LYS A 236 -11.47 18.64 5.25
C LYS A 236 -11.93 17.36 4.55
N SER A 237 -12.00 16.25 5.28
CA SER A 237 -12.47 14.98 4.73
C SER A 237 -13.13 14.14 5.83
N ILE A 238 -14.24 13.49 5.48
CA ILE A 238 -14.96 12.54 6.34
C ILE A 238 -15.06 11.22 5.57
N LYS A 239 -14.61 10.13 6.19
CA LYS A 239 -14.72 8.77 5.66
C LYS A 239 -15.31 7.83 6.71
N ASN A 240 -16.02 6.79 6.29
CA ASN A 240 -16.41 5.71 7.20
C ASN A 240 -15.15 5.03 7.73
N ALA A 241 -15.15 4.72 9.03
CA ALA A 241 -14.07 3.95 9.65
C ALA A 241 -14.15 2.44 9.33
N PHE A 242 -15.24 1.99 8.68
CA PHE A 242 -15.52 0.60 8.30
C PHE A 242 -16.23 0.52 6.94
#